data_AF-A0A7I7NHJ5-F1
#
_entry.id   AF-A0A7I7NHJ5-F1
#
_cell.length_a   1.000
_cell.length_b   1.000
_cell.length_c   1.000
_cell.angle_alpha   90.00
_cell.angle_beta   90.00
_cell.angle_gamma   90.00
#
_symmetry.space_group_name_H-M   'P 1'
#
loop_
_entity.id
_entity.type
_entity.pdbx_description
1 polymer ?
#
loop_
_entity_poly.entity_id
_entity_poly.type
_entity_poly.pdbx_seq_one_letter_code
_entity_poly.pdbx_strand_id
1 'polypeptide(L)'
;MRDRGRPQARIGMRIGVAVKQPVGRSDWAELIREAAHIALNPSQDWLDEFDRAALAASPALGENPDLAAVISCANRANLHQFAAANLKNPGDPVPANLGPEPLRMARDLVRLGLDKLIVDVYRTG
;
A
#
# COMPACT_ATOMS: atom_id res chain seq x y z
N MET A 1 -64.84 26.73 -18.47
CA MET A 1 -64.24 25.45 -18.91
C MET A 1 -62.98 25.73 -19.70
N ARG A 2 -61.84 25.25 -19.17
CA ARG A 2 -60.49 25.09 -19.79
C ARG A 2 -59.74 26.34 -20.25
N ASP A 3 -59.07 26.93 -19.26
CA ASP A 3 -57.76 27.56 -19.38
C ASP A 3 -56.76 26.59 -20.07
N ARG A 4 -56.14 27.02 -21.17
CA ARG A 4 -55.11 26.29 -21.92
C ARG A 4 -53.76 26.97 -21.67
N GLY A 5 -53.18 26.71 -20.51
CA GLY A 5 -51.76 26.95 -20.25
C GLY A 5 -50.90 26.12 -21.20
N ARG A 6 -50.23 26.77 -22.15
CA ARG A 6 -49.10 26.17 -22.87
C ARG A 6 -47.88 26.18 -21.95
N PRO A 7 -47.21 25.05 -21.69
CA PRO A 7 -46.02 25.04 -20.84
C PRO A 7 -44.83 25.64 -21.59
N GLN A 8 -44.20 26.64 -20.96
CA GLN A 8 -42.88 27.11 -21.34
C GLN A 8 -41.84 26.01 -21.09
N ALA A 9 -40.94 25.83 -22.06
CA ALA A 9 -39.83 24.91 -21.97
C ALA A 9 -38.95 25.23 -20.74
N ARG A 10 -38.86 24.30 -19.79
CA ARG A 10 -37.79 24.27 -18.80
C ARG A 10 -36.70 23.32 -19.30
N ILE A 11 -35.70 23.90 -19.96
CA ILE A 11 -34.39 23.26 -20.16
C ILE A 11 -33.74 23.18 -18.77
N GLY A 12 -34.03 22.10 -18.04
CA GLY A 12 -33.31 21.75 -16.82
C GLY A 12 -32.08 20.95 -17.21
N MET A 13 -30.97 21.63 -17.50
CA MET A 13 -29.66 21.01 -17.64
C MET A 13 -29.24 20.48 -16.27
N ARG A 14 -29.50 19.19 -16.01
CA ARG A 14 -28.94 18.48 -14.86
C ARG A 14 -27.45 18.34 -15.11
N ILE A 15 -26.65 19.18 -14.45
CA ILE A 15 -25.22 18.93 -14.29
C ILE A 15 -25.12 17.70 -13.39
N GLY A 16 -25.00 16.54 -14.01
CA GLY A 16 -24.73 15.30 -13.30
C GLY A 16 -23.33 15.38 -12.71
N VAL A 17 -23.23 15.75 -11.43
CA VAL A 17 -22.05 15.38 -10.65
C VAL A 17 -22.03 13.86 -10.66
N ALA A 18 -21.04 13.28 -11.35
CA ALA A 18 -20.82 11.85 -11.36
C ALA A 18 -20.56 11.41 -9.91
N VAL A 19 -21.60 10.93 -9.23
CA VAL A 19 -21.45 10.20 -7.98
C VAL A 19 -20.67 8.95 -8.35
N LYS A 20 -19.39 8.90 -7.96
CA LYS A 20 -18.57 7.70 -8.12
C LYS A 20 -19.30 6.59 -7.36
N GLN A 21 -19.85 5.63 -8.11
CA GLN A 21 -20.63 4.53 -7.54
C GLN A 21 -19.81 3.84 -6.44
N PRO A 22 -20.44 3.35 -5.36
CA PRO A 22 -19.73 2.55 -4.37
C PRO A 22 -19.11 1.34 -5.05
N VAL A 23 -17.80 1.19 -4.89
CA VAL A 23 -17.00 0.11 -5.48
C VAL A 23 -17.53 -1.23 -4.96
N GLY A 24 -17.99 -2.10 -5.86
CA GLY A 24 -18.46 -3.44 -5.50
C GLY A 24 -17.32 -4.33 -5.04
N ARG A 25 -17.60 -5.45 -4.36
CA ARG A 25 -16.56 -6.38 -3.86
C ARG A 25 -15.66 -6.92 -4.98
N SER A 26 -16.20 -7.14 -6.17
CA SER A 26 -15.45 -7.50 -7.39
C SER A 26 -14.54 -6.37 -7.87
N ASP A 27 -15.02 -5.13 -7.82
CA ASP A 27 -14.27 -3.96 -8.26
C ASP A 27 -13.10 -3.68 -7.30
N TRP A 28 -13.27 -3.96 -6.01
CA TRP A 28 -12.19 -3.90 -5.01
C TRP A 28 -11.09 -4.94 -5.28
N ALA A 29 -11.48 -6.17 -5.59
CA ALA A 29 -10.54 -7.24 -5.87
C ALA A 29 -9.66 -6.92 -7.10
N GLU A 30 -10.26 -6.36 -8.16
CA GLU A 30 -9.50 -5.92 -9.34
C GLU A 30 -8.55 -4.75 -9.01
N LEU A 31 -9.01 -3.75 -8.25
CA LEU A 31 -8.14 -2.64 -7.84
C LEU A 31 -6.93 -3.10 -7.03
N ILE A 32 -7.14 -4.05 -6.11
CA ILE A 32 -6.05 -4.64 -5.31
C ILE A 32 -5.08 -5.41 -6.21
N ARG A 33 -5.58 -6.13 -7.21
CA ARG A 33 -4.74 -6.88 -8.16
C ARG A 33 -3.90 -5.95 -9.03
N GLU A 34 -4.48 -4.86 -9.53
CA GLU A 34 -3.74 -3.86 -10.30
C GLU A 34 -2.65 -3.20 -9.44
N ALA A 35 -2.96 -2.85 -8.19
CA ALA A 35 -1.96 -2.32 -7.26
C ALA A 35 -0.82 -3.33 -7.00
N ALA A 36 -1.14 -4.61 -6.84
CA ALA A 36 -0.16 -5.68 -6.67
C ALA A 36 0.74 -5.86 -7.90
N HIS A 37 0.17 -5.77 -9.12
CA HIS A 37 0.96 -5.79 -10.36
C HIS A 37 1.97 -4.64 -10.43
N ILE A 38 1.58 -3.43 -10.04
CA ILE A 38 2.47 -2.27 -9.99
C ILE A 38 3.58 -2.50 -8.95
N ALA A 39 3.22 -2.98 -7.75
CA ALA A 39 4.17 -3.23 -6.67
C ALA A 39 5.20 -4.34 -6.97
N LEU A 40 4.87 -5.28 -7.88
CA LEU A 40 5.80 -6.31 -8.35
C LEU A 40 6.75 -5.82 -9.46
N ASN A 41 6.51 -4.64 -10.03
CA ASN A 41 7.35 -4.04 -11.07
C ASN A 41 7.76 -2.59 -10.70
N PRO A 42 8.40 -2.37 -9.53
CA PRO A 42 8.70 -1.03 -9.06
C PRO A 42 9.88 -0.42 -9.83
N SER A 43 9.88 0.91 -9.94
CA SER A 43 11.09 1.66 -10.32
C SER A 43 12.07 1.72 -9.14
N GLN A 44 13.36 1.98 -9.43
CA GLN A 44 14.35 2.17 -8.36
C GLN A 44 14.01 3.38 -7.47
N ASP A 45 13.61 4.50 -8.06
CA ASP A 45 13.21 5.69 -7.30
C ASP A 45 12.07 5.41 -6.31
N TRP A 46 11.12 4.56 -6.70
CA TRP A 46 10.02 4.17 -5.82
C TRP A 46 10.51 3.24 -4.70
N LEU A 47 11.42 2.30 -5.00
CA LEU A 47 12.05 1.45 -3.98
C LEU A 47 12.87 2.26 -2.98
N ASP A 48 13.59 3.27 -3.45
CA ASP A 48 14.40 4.13 -2.60
C ASP A 48 13.52 4.98 -1.68
N GLU A 49 12.37 5.47 -2.17
CA GLU A 49 11.40 6.17 -1.33
C GLU A 49 10.69 5.24 -0.35
N PHE A 50 10.34 4.03 -0.79
CA PHE A 50 9.75 3.00 0.07
C PHE A 50 10.68 2.63 1.23
N ASP A 51 11.97 2.46 0.96
CA ASP A 51 12.97 2.20 1.98
C ASP A 51 13.21 3.42 2.88
N ARG A 52 13.26 4.63 2.32
CA ARG A 52 13.40 5.87 3.09
C ARG A 52 12.27 6.02 4.11
N ALA A 53 11.04 5.70 3.73
CA ALA A 53 9.88 5.74 4.63
C ALA A 53 10.06 4.78 5.83
N ALA A 54 10.48 3.54 5.59
CA ALA A 54 10.74 2.57 6.65
C ALA A 54 11.89 3.01 7.58
N LEU A 55 12.96 3.58 7.03
CA LEU A 55 14.11 4.07 7.80
C LEU A 55 13.79 5.34 8.62
N ALA A 56 12.82 6.13 8.17
CA ALA A 56 12.36 7.32 8.89
C ALA A 56 11.61 7.00 10.20
N ALA A 57 11.27 5.73 10.46
CA ALA A 57 10.63 5.30 11.70
C ALA A 57 11.49 5.61 12.95
N SER A 58 12.82 5.67 12.82
CA SER A 58 13.71 6.10 13.91
C SER A 58 15.08 6.59 13.38
N PRO A 59 15.64 7.68 13.93
CA PRO A 59 16.97 8.17 13.54
C PRO A 59 18.07 7.12 13.64
N ALA A 60 17.99 6.23 14.65
CA ALA A 60 18.98 5.16 14.86
C ALA A 60 19.08 4.18 13.69
N LEU A 61 18.03 4.05 12.87
CA LEU A 61 18.02 3.20 11.69
C LEU A 61 18.72 3.88 10.51
N GLY A 62 18.51 5.19 10.34
CA GLY A 62 19.13 5.97 9.27
C GLY A 62 20.62 6.26 9.48
N GLU A 63 21.09 6.33 10.73
CA GLU A 63 22.48 6.62 11.07
C GLU A 63 23.43 5.42 10.92
N ASN A 64 22.90 4.19 10.80
CA ASN A 64 23.68 2.97 10.63
C ASN A 64 23.47 2.38 9.22
N PRO A 65 24.42 2.58 8.28
CA PRO A 65 24.29 2.10 6.90
C PRO A 65 24.13 0.59 6.76
N ASP A 66 24.77 -0.20 7.61
CA ASP A 66 24.68 -1.66 7.58
C ASP A 66 23.28 -2.11 8.00
N LEU A 67 22.72 -1.50 9.05
CA LEU A 67 21.36 -1.75 9.50
C LEU A 67 20.33 -1.27 8.48
N ALA A 68 20.57 -0.10 7.86
CA ALA A 68 19.71 0.41 6.80
C ALA A 68 19.61 -0.57 5.62
N ALA A 69 20.75 -1.13 5.17
CA ALA A 69 20.77 -2.14 4.12
C ALA A 69 20.01 -3.42 4.51
N VAL A 70 20.12 -3.86 5.77
CA VAL A 70 19.36 -5.01 6.28
C VAL A 70 17.85 -4.75 6.23
N ILE A 71 17.42 -3.57 6.69
CA ILE A 71 16.02 -3.18 6.75
C ILE A 71 15.44 -3.04 5.34
N SER A 72 16.11 -2.33 4.45
CA SER A 72 15.72 -2.21 3.03
C SER A 72 15.51 -3.58 2.38
N CYS A 73 16.44 -4.52 2.61
CA CYS A 73 16.32 -5.87 2.06
C CYS A 73 15.09 -6.61 2.58
N ALA A 74 14.83 -6.56 3.89
CA ALA A 74 13.64 -7.15 4.51
C ALA A 74 12.34 -6.46 4.06
N ASN A 75 12.36 -5.14 3.92
CA ASN A 75 11.23 -4.33 3.51
C ASN A 75 10.78 -4.70 2.08
N ARG A 76 11.75 -4.76 1.15
CA ARG A 76 11.51 -5.20 -0.24
C ARG A 76 11.01 -6.66 -0.32
N ALA A 77 11.53 -7.55 0.52
CA ALA A 77 11.05 -8.93 0.60
C ALA A 77 9.58 -9.00 1.09
N ASN A 78 9.21 -8.18 2.07
CA ASN A 78 7.83 -8.08 2.55
C ASN A 78 6.89 -7.52 1.48
N LEU A 79 7.29 -6.47 0.77
CA LEU A 79 6.54 -5.91 -0.35
C LEU A 79 6.26 -6.98 -1.41
N HIS A 80 7.29 -7.74 -1.82
CA HIS A 80 7.14 -8.79 -2.81
C HIS A 80 6.15 -9.87 -2.35
N GLN A 81 6.26 -10.35 -1.09
CA GLN A 81 5.32 -11.32 -0.54
C GLN A 81 3.88 -10.77 -0.48
N PHE A 82 3.70 -9.54 -0.03
CA PHE A 82 2.41 -8.87 0.04
C PHE A 82 1.76 -8.76 -1.34
N ALA A 83 2.52 -8.28 -2.34
CA ALA A 83 2.02 -8.10 -3.68
C ALA A 83 1.73 -9.45 -4.36
N ALA A 84 2.61 -10.44 -4.24
CA ALA A 84 2.37 -11.77 -4.80
C ALA A 84 1.13 -12.45 -4.20
N ALA A 85 0.90 -12.30 -2.89
CA ALA A 85 -0.30 -12.82 -2.24
C ALA A 85 -1.58 -12.14 -2.74
N ASN A 86 -1.57 -10.81 -2.86
CA ASN A 86 -2.72 -10.04 -3.35
C ASN A 86 -2.98 -10.23 -4.84
N LEU A 87 -1.96 -10.55 -5.64
CA LEU A 87 -2.15 -10.94 -7.03
C LEU A 87 -2.96 -12.26 -7.12
N LYS A 88 -2.63 -13.23 -6.27
CA LYS A 88 -3.27 -14.55 -6.24
C LYS A 88 -4.68 -14.49 -5.62
N ASN A 89 -4.79 -13.92 -4.43
CA ASN A 89 -6.01 -13.84 -3.63
C ASN A 89 -6.18 -12.40 -3.11
N PRO A 90 -6.72 -11.47 -3.92
CA PRO A 90 -6.77 -10.05 -3.57
C PRO A 90 -7.63 -9.79 -2.33
N GLY A 91 -7.05 -9.10 -1.34
CA GLY A 91 -7.72 -8.71 -0.12
C GLY A 91 -7.88 -9.81 0.93
N ASP A 92 -7.43 -11.03 0.64
CA ASP A 92 -7.34 -12.09 1.63
C ASP A 92 -6.18 -11.82 2.61
N PRO A 93 -6.23 -12.35 3.85
CA PRO A 93 -5.12 -12.25 4.78
C PRO A 93 -3.81 -12.78 4.18
N VAL A 94 -2.77 -11.95 4.20
CA VAL A 94 -1.43 -12.31 3.73
C VAL A 94 -0.68 -13.06 4.84
N PRO A 95 -0.15 -14.28 4.59
CA PRO A 95 0.67 -14.99 5.56
C PRO A 95 1.92 -14.19 5.95
N ALA A 96 2.43 -14.38 7.17
CA ALA A 96 3.66 -13.73 7.62
C ALA A 96 4.86 -14.14 6.74
N ASN A 97 5.75 -13.19 6.47
CA ASN A 97 7.00 -13.46 5.76
C ASN A 97 8.05 -14.01 6.73
N LEU A 98 8.30 -15.32 6.64
CA LEU A 98 9.33 -16.01 7.42
C LEU A 98 10.57 -16.34 6.58
N GLY A 99 10.78 -15.58 5.50
CA GLY A 99 11.96 -15.66 4.66
C GLY A 99 13.25 -15.24 5.37
N PRO A 100 14.42 -15.47 4.74
CA PRO A 100 15.71 -15.20 5.36
C PRO A 100 15.94 -13.70 5.63
N GLU A 101 15.44 -12.80 4.80
CA GLU A 101 15.66 -11.35 4.92
C GLU A 101 14.93 -10.76 6.16
N PRO A 102 13.61 -10.96 6.36
CA PRO A 102 12.94 -10.50 7.58
C PRO A 102 13.49 -11.13 8.86
N LEU A 103 13.84 -12.42 8.82
CA LEU A 103 14.41 -13.11 9.98
C LEU A 103 15.82 -12.60 10.32
N ARG A 104 16.62 -12.24 9.31
CA ARG A 104 17.92 -11.59 9.53
C ARG A 104 17.73 -10.22 10.18
N MET A 105 16.85 -9.38 9.64
CA MET A 105 16.53 -8.07 10.19
C MET A 105 16.08 -8.15 11.66
N ALA A 106 15.12 -9.02 11.97
CA ALA A 106 14.64 -9.20 13.34
C ALA A 106 15.76 -9.59 14.29
N ARG A 107 16.66 -10.49 13.87
CA ARG A 107 17.81 -10.93 14.67
C ARG A 107 18.81 -9.80 14.92
N ASP A 108 19.08 -8.97 13.92
CA ASP A 108 20.03 -7.87 14.04
C ASP A 108 19.48 -6.74 14.91
N LEU A 109 18.18 -6.42 14.81
CA LEU A 109 17.51 -5.49 15.71
C LEU A 109 17.56 -5.95 17.17
N VAL A 110 17.30 -7.24 17.43
CA VAL A 110 17.42 -7.81 18.79
C VAL A 110 18.86 -7.71 19.33
N ARG A 111 19.87 -8.03 18.51
CA ARG A 111 21.28 -7.95 18.92
C ARG A 111 21.74 -6.54 19.26
N LEU A 112 21.15 -5.53 18.62
CA LEU A 112 21.44 -4.13 18.84
C LEU A 112 20.60 -3.51 19.99
N GLY A 113 19.72 -4.28 20.62
CA GLY A 113 18.80 -3.76 21.65
C GLY A 113 17.71 -2.83 21.09
N LEU A 114 17.38 -3.00 19.81
CA LEU A 114 16.42 -2.20 19.04
C LEU A 114 15.12 -2.97 18.75
N ASP A 115 14.83 -4.03 19.48
CA ASP A 115 13.66 -4.90 19.31
C ASP A 115 12.32 -4.14 19.38
N LYS A 116 12.27 -3.05 20.16
CA LYS A 116 11.09 -2.19 20.26
C LYS A 116 10.76 -1.46 18.95
N LEU A 117 11.75 -1.24 18.08
CA LEU A 117 11.55 -0.56 16.79
C LEU A 117 10.96 -1.48 15.72
N ILE A 118 10.94 -2.80 15.92
CA ILE A 118 10.43 -3.76 14.94
C ILE A 118 8.99 -3.41 14.53
N VAL A 119 8.14 -3.06 15.50
CA VAL A 119 6.73 -2.75 15.23
C VAL A 119 6.58 -1.45 14.42
N ASP A 120 7.42 -0.46 14.68
CA ASP A 120 7.34 0.84 13.98
C ASP A 120 7.84 0.73 12.54
N VAL A 121 8.87 -0.08 12.31
CA VAL A 121 9.33 -0.44 10.95
C VAL A 121 8.19 -1.12 10.16
N TYR A 122 7.51 -2.11 10.75
CA TYR A 122 6.40 -2.82 10.11
C TYR A 122 5.11 -2.00 9.92
N ARG A 123 4.96 -0.88 10.61
CA ARG A 123 3.81 0.02 10.44
C ARG A 123 4.02 1.04 9.32
N THR A 124 5.28 1.30 8.98
CA THR A 124 5.65 2.41 8.08
C THR A 124 6.03 1.91 6.69
N GLY A 125 6.68 0.74 6.61
CA GLY A 125 6.86 -0.03 5.37
C GLY A 125 5.71 -1.00 5.13
#